data_AF-A0A943JZ38-F1
#
_entry.id   AF-A0A943JZ38-F1
#
_cell.length_a   1.000
_cell.length_b   1.000
_cell.length_c   1.000
_cell.angle_alpha   90.00
_cell.angle_beta   90.00
_cell.angle_gamma   90.00
#
_symmetry.space_group_name_H-M   'P 1'
#
loop_
_entity.id
_entity.type
_entity.pdbx_description
1 polymer ?
#
loop_
_entity_poly.entity_id
_entity_poly.type
_entity_poly.pdbx_seq_one_letter_code
_entity_poly.pdbx_strand_id
1 'polypeptide(L)'
;MDIQSINNYYNCKYSAPCTVIPPTVHQNYCQFNQTKVDYFVKQKELGLPYLKEVLKNSNNEDQITESLYILDRMIDNGTKGIDKMYPVLSRFNKTRSPNIQTFLAGIYRKIQVPDAFGPLVSMLIQNSITPRQSVFDPNEEIGGAILSYLSDRFRN
;
A
#
# COMPACT_ATOMS: atom_id res chain seq x y z
N MET A 1 -14.38 22.85 0.05
CA MET A 1 -13.62 22.58 -1.20
C MET A 1 -14.13 21.28 -1.77
N ASP A 2 -14.45 21.24 -3.06
CA ASP A 2 -14.87 20.00 -3.72
C ASP A 2 -13.66 19.08 -4.00
N ILE A 3 -13.91 17.81 -4.30
CA ILE A 3 -12.83 16.82 -4.48
C ILE A 3 -11.95 17.16 -5.70
N GLN A 4 -12.50 17.80 -6.73
CA GLN A 4 -11.74 18.22 -7.91
C GLN A 4 -10.76 19.37 -7.59
N SER A 5 -11.16 20.36 -6.79
CA SER A 5 -10.30 21.45 -6.34
C SER A 5 -9.21 20.95 -5.39
N ILE A 6 -9.51 19.96 -4.54
CA ILE A 6 -8.52 19.27 -3.69
C ILE A 6 -7.49 18.52 -4.55
N ASN A 7 -7.93 17.73 -5.53
CA ASN A 7 -7.05 16.99 -6.43
C ASN A 7 -6.19 17.91 -7.31
N ASN A 8 -6.76 19.00 -7.81
CA ASN A 8 -6.03 20.01 -8.57
C ASN A 8 -5.00 20.75 -7.70
N TYR A 9 -5.34 21.06 -6.45
CA TYR A 9 -4.39 21.66 -5.50
C TYR A 9 -3.19 20.73 -5.23
N TYR A 10 -3.43 19.44 -5.00
CA TYR A 10 -2.36 18.47 -4.75
C TYR A 10 -1.53 18.16 -6.00
N ASN A 11 -2.16 18.07 -7.19
CA ASN A 11 -1.45 17.92 -8.46
C ASN A 11 -0.56 19.12 -8.79
N CYS A 12 -1.02 20.35 -8.50
CA CYS A 12 -0.22 21.57 -8.74
C CYS A 12 0.96 21.69 -7.75
N LYS A 13 0.79 21.23 -6.51
CA LYS A 13 1.79 21.41 -5.45
C LYS A 13 2.83 20.29 -5.37
N TYR A 14 2.51 19.11 -5.87
CA TYR A 14 3.38 17.93 -5.86
C TYR A 14 3.42 17.24 -7.22
N SER A 15 3.71 18.01 -8.28
CA SER A 15 4.03 17.49 -9.62
C SER A 15 5.43 16.88 -9.72
N ALA A 16 6.17 16.78 -8.60
CA ALA A 16 7.45 16.09 -8.58
C ALA A 16 7.25 14.67 -9.13
N PRO A 17 8.10 14.21 -10.07
CA PRO A 17 7.94 12.90 -10.68
C PRO A 17 7.89 11.84 -9.59
N CYS A 18 7.00 10.85 -9.78
CA CYS A 18 6.98 9.66 -8.95
C CYS A 18 8.33 8.97 -9.11
N THR A 19 9.12 8.90 -8.04
CA THR A 19 10.45 8.29 -8.04
C THR A 19 10.41 7.13 -7.08
N VAL A 20 9.98 5.97 -7.58
CA VAL A 20 10.17 4.69 -6.89
C VAL A 20 11.46 4.08 -7.45
N ILE A 21 12.44 3.89 -6.59
CA ILE A 21 13.63 3.10 -6.93
C ILE A 21 13.39 1.70 -6.35
N PRO A 22 13.12 0.69 -7.18
CA PRO A 22 12.83 -0.67 -6.70
C PRO A 22 14.06 -1.29 -6.02
N PRO A 23 13.86 -2.35 -5.23
CA PRO A 23 14.96 -3.06 -4.59
C PRO A 23 15.88 -3.69 -5.65
N THR A 24 17.18 -3.75 -5.33
CA THR A 24 18.22 -4.37 -6.15
C THR A 24 18.97 -5.43 -5.35
N VAL A 25 19.80 -6.25 -6.00
CA VAL A 25 20.60 -7.28 -5.31
C VAL A 25 21.48 -6.71 -4.19
N HIS A 26 21.80 -5.42 -4.23
CA HIS A 26 22.58 -4.71 -3.22
C HIS A 26 21.72 -3.84 -2.26
N GLN A 27 20.41 -3.78 -2.48
CA GLN A 27 19.47 -2.97 -1.70
C GLN A 27 18.11 -3.65 -1.59
N ASN A 28 17.80 -4.21 -0.41
CA ASN A 28 16.58 -4.97 -0.16
C ASN A 28 15.34 -4.11 0.15
N TYR A 29 15.32 -2.82 -0.21
CA TYR A 29 14.20 -1.92 0.03
C TYR A 29 13.98 -0.95 -1.15
N CYS A 30 12.73 -0.48 -1.29
CA CYS A 30 12.39 0.60 -2.22
C CYS A 30 12.80 1.97 -1.66
N GLN A 31 13.30 2.87 -2.51
CA GLN A 31 13.41 4.29 -2.15
C GLN A 31 12.23 5.08 -2.73
N PHE A 32 11.76 6.04 -1.95
CA PHE A 32 10.60 6.87 -2.26
C PHE A 32 10.94 8.35 -2.13
N ASN A 33 10.11 9.21 -2.74
CA ASN A 33 10.19 10.65 -2.53
C ASN A 33 9.76 11.00 -1.09
N GLN A 34 10.73 11.13 -0.19
CA GLN A 34 10.43 11.38 1.23
C GLN A 34 9.74 12.72 1.48
N THR A 35 10.00 13.74 0.67
CA THR A 35 9.30 15.03 0.78
C THR A 35 7.79 14.86 0.55
N LYS A 36 7.40 14.00 -0.40
CA LYS A 36 6.00 13.66 -0.65
C LYS A 36 5.41 12.85 0.50
N VAL A 37 6.16 11.85 0.99
CA VAL A 37 5.73 11.00 2.11
C VAL A 37 5.48 11.82 3.37
N ASP A 38 6.46 12.63 3.79
CA ASP A 38 6.37 13.50 4.96
C ASP A 38 5.20 14.48 4.85
N TYR A 39 4.90 14.95 3.64
CA TYR A 39 3.76 15.82 3.42
C TYR A 39 2.44 15.11 3.76
N PHE A 40 2.18 13.94 3.16
CA PHE A 40 0.94 13.20 3.42
C PHE A 40 0.82 12.74 4.87
N VAL A 41 1.92 12.32 5.48
CA VAL A 41 1.98 11.99 6.92
C VAL A 41 1.57 13.19 7.78
N LYS A 42 2.06 14.41 7.47
CA LYS A 42 1.67 15.63 8.19
C LYS A 42 0.20 16.01 7.98
N GLN A 43 -0.36 15.74 6.79
CA GLN A 43 -1.77 16.04 6.50
C GLN A 43 -2.75 15.05 7.13
N LYS A 44 -2.28 13.84 7.51
CA LYS A 44 -3.12 12.77 8.07
C LYS A 44 -4.38 12.52 7.22
N GLU A 45 -5.56 12.52 7.81
CA GLU A 45 -6.83 12.17 7.15
C GLU A 45 -7.15 13.06 5.94
N LEU A 46 -6.65 14.30 5.91
CA LEU A 46 -6.85 15.23 4.79
C LEU A 46 -6.16 14.75 3.50
N GLY A 47 -5.13 13.91 3.60
CA GLY A 47 -4.43 13.35 2.45
C GLY A 47 -5.13 12.15 1.81
N LEU A 48 -6.03 11.48 2.52
CA LEU A 48 -6.66 10.23 2.06
C LEU A 48 -7.50 10.37 0.78
N PRO A 49 -8.29 11.46 0.57
CA PRO A 49 -9.06 11.62 -0.67
C PRO A 49 -8.20 11.62 -1.92
N TYR A 50 -7.03 12.26 -1.88
CA TYR A 50 -6.09 12.28 -3.00
C TYR A 50 -5.52 10.89 -3.27
N LEU A 51 -5.01 10.22 -2.23
CA LEU A 51 -4.45 8.86 -2.37
C LEU A 51 -5.50 7.87 -2.86
N LYS A 52 -6.76 8.02 -2.42
CA LYS A 52 -7.89 7.23 -2.91
C LYS A 52 -8.09 7.41 -4.41
N GLU A 53 -8.05 8.65 -4.91
CA GLU A 53 -8.22 8.91 -6.34
C GLU A 53 -7.02 8.42 -7.17
N VAL A 54 -5.79 8.54 -6.67
CA VAL A 54 -4.60 7.96 -7.33
C VAL A 54 -4.73 6.43 -7.44
N LEU A 55 -5.05 5.75 -6.33
CA LEU A 55 -5.19 4.29 -6.28
C LEU A 55 -6.39 3.78 -7.10
N LYS A 56 -7.45 4.57 -7.19
CA LYS A 56 -8.62 4.23 -8.01
C LYS A 56 -8.33 4.28 -9.50
N ASN A 57 -7.57 5.27 -9.94
CA ASN A 57 -7.46 5.59 -11.37
C ASN A 57 -6.11 5.16 -11.99
N SER A 58 -5.04 5.00 -11.20
CA SER A 58 -3.71 4.69 -11.75
C SER A 58 -3.59 3.22 -12.16
N ASN A 59 -2.83 2.97 -13.23
CA ASN A 59 -2.34 1.66 -13.66
C ASN A 59 -0.80 1.58 -13.63
N ASN A 60 -0.13 2.66 -13.20
CA ASN A 60 1.32 2.72 -13.16
C ASN A 60 1.82 2.12 -11.83
N GLU A 61 2.68 1.10 -11.91
CA GLU A 61 3.16 0.37 -10.74
C GLU A 61 3.88 1.27 -9.74
N ASP A 62 4.69 2.22 -10.19
CA ASP A 62 5.44 3.12 -9.31
C ASP A 62 4.50 4.05 -8.53
N GLN A 63 3.52 4.64 -9.20
CA GLN A 63 2.51 5.50 -8.54
C GLN A 63 1.68 4.73 -7.52
N ILE A 64 1.32 3.48 -7.83
CA ILE A 64 0.58 2.61 -6.91
C ILE A 64 1.46 2.28 -5.70
N THR A 65 2.68 1.80 -5.95
CA THR A 65 3.66 1.43 -4.92
C THR A 65 3.96 2.59 -3.98
N GLU A 66 4.21 3.79 -4.52
CA GLU A 66 4.44 5.00 -3.73
C GLU A 66 3.20 5.37 -2.90
N SER A 67 2.01 5.28 -3.48
CA SER A 67 0.77 5.60 -2.75
C SER A 67 0.50 4.60 -1.62
N LEU A 68 0.77 3.31 -1.84
CA LEU A 68 0.67 2.28 -0.79
C LEU A 68 1.72 2.52 0.30
N TYR A 69 2.96 2.83 -0.05
CA TYR A 69 3.98 3.18 0.94
C TYR A 69 3.59 4.40 1.78
N ILE A 70 3.03 5.45 1.14
CA ILE A 70 2.53 6.63 1.86
C ILE A 70 1.42 6.22 2.85
N LEU A 71 0.46 5.41 2.42
CA LEU A 71 -0.60 4.92 3.31
C LEU A 71 -0.03 4.13 4.50
N ASP A 72 0.92 3.24 4.25
CA ASP A 72 1.59 2.47 5.30
C ASP A 72 2.23 3.38 6.37
N ARG A 73 2.95 4.42 5.93
CA ARG A 73 3.55 5.44 6.82
C ARG A 73 2.50 6.28 7.54
N MET A 74 1.37 6.57 6.90
CA MET A 74 0.26 7.27 7.53
C MET A 74 -0.38 6.44 8.65
N ILE A 75 -0.51 5.11 8.47
CA ILE A 75 -0.98 4.20 9.53
C ILE A 75 -0.02 4.23 10.72
N ASP A 76 1.30 4.11 10.47
CA ASP A 76 2.31 4.14 11.53
C ASP A 76 2.29 5.45 12.34
N ASN A 77 1.87 6.56 11.71
CA ASN A 77 1.73 7.88 12.34
C ASN A 77 0.34 8.13 12.95
N GLY A 78 -0.49 7.09 13.06
CA GLY A 78 -1.78 7.15 13.74
C GLY A 78 -2.89 7.85 12.94
N THR A 79 -2.77 7.89 11.61
CA THR A 79 -3.86 8.39 10.75
C THR A 79 -5.03 7.41 10.78
N LYS A 80 -6.24 7.92 11.02
CA LYS A 80 -7.46 7.12 11.12
C LYS A 80 -8.17 6.97 9.77
N GLY A 81 -9.06 5.99 9.66
CA GLY A 81 -9.93 5.84 8.49
C GLY A 81 -9.28 5.18 7.27
N ILE A 82 -8.05 4.67 7.39
CA ILE A 82 -7.37 3.94 6.31
C ILE A 82 -8.03 2.56 6.07
N ASP A 83 -8.66 1.98 7.10
CA ASP A 83 -9.55 0.82 6.99
C ASP A 83 -10.66 1.03 5.94
N LYS A 84 -11.22 2.24 5.86
CA LYS A 84 -12.25 2.62 4.88
C LYS A 84 -11.72 2.72 3.45
N MET A 85 -10.40 2.62 3.25
CA MET A 85 -9.79 2.54 1.93
C MET A 85 -9.79 1.12 1.36
N TYR A 86 -10.16 0.09 2.14
CA TYR A 86 -10.21 -1.29 1.65
C TYR A 86 -10.92 -1.44 0.28
N PRO A 87 -12.07 -0.81 -0.01
CA PRO A 87 -12.71 -0.93 -1.32
C PRO A 87 -11.80 -0.53 -2.49
N VAL A 88 -10.98 0.51 -2.35
CA VAL A 88 -10.03 0.91 -3.41
C VAL A 88 -8.79 0.01 -3.43
N LEU A 89 -8.30 -0.41 -2.26
CA LEU A 89 -7.16 -1.31 -2.13
C LEU A 89 -7.45 -2.70 -2.73
N SER A 90 -8.70 -3.16 -2.60
CA SER A 90 -9.14 -4.49 -3.06
C SER A 90 -8.97 -4.71 -4.57
N ARG A 91 -8.90 -3.63 -5.36
CA ARG A 91 -8.58 -3.67 -6.79
C ARG A 91 -7.25 -4.37 -7.07
N PHE A 92 -6.31 -4.30 -6.14
CA PHE A 92 -4.97 -4.87 -6.28
C PHE A 92 -4.86 -6.29 -5.71
N ASN A 93 -5.95 -6.89 -5.23
CA ASN A 93 -5.94 -8.23 -4.62
C ASN A 93 -5.44 -9.35 -5.54
N LYS A 94 -5.49 -9.15 -6.85
CA LYS A 94 -5.03 -10.09 -7.87
C LYS A 94 -3.73 -9.66 -8.57
N THR A 95 -3.05 -8.65 -8.03
CA THR A 95 -1.80 -8.15 -8.61
C THR A 95 -0.71 -9.20 -8.57
N ARG A 96 0.17 -9.14 -9.58
CA ARG A 96 1.37 -9.99 -9.67
C ARG A 96 2.67 -9.20 -9.45
N SER A 97 2.56 -7.91 -9.14
CA SER A 97 3.71 -7.08 -8.76
C SER A 97 4.15 -7.45 -7.34
N PRO A 98 5.40 -7.88 -7.15
CA PRO A 98 5.95 -8.14 -5.82
C PRO A 98 5.88 -6.89 -4.92
N ASN A 99 6.20 -5.71 -5.46
CA ASN A 99 6.18 -4.46 -4.70
C ASN A 99 4.77 -4.12 -4.18
N ILE A 100 3.77 -4.19 -5.07
CA ILE A 100 2.38 -3.92 -4.70
C ILE A 100 1.92 -4.96 -3.66
N GLN A 101 2.22 -6.24 -3.84
CA GLN A 101 1.85 -7.29 -2.88
C GLN A 101 2.45 -7.03 -1.50
N THR A 102 3.74 -6.68 -1.41
CA THR A 102 4.42 -6.38 -0.14
C THR A 102 3.72 -5.25 0.62
N PHE A 103 3.57 -4.07 0.00
CA PHE A 103 2.98 -2.92 0.71
C PHE A 103 1.49 -3.12 1.00
N LEU A 104 0.76 -3.76 0.09
CA LEU A 104 -0.65 -4.08 0.30
C LEU A 104 -0.85 -5.05 1.47
N ALA A 105 0.01 -6.09 1.57
CA ALA A 105 -0.02 -7.03 2.69
C ALA A 105 0.29 -6.35 4.03
N GLY A 106 1.29 -5.46 4.05
CA GLY A 106 1.63 -4.65 5.22
C GLY A 106 0.46 -3.76 5.68
N ILE A 107 -0.21 -3.08 4.75
CA ILE A 107 -1.42 -2.30 5.05
C ILE A 107 -2.52 -3.21 5.61
N TYR A 108 -2.80 -4.34 4.95
CA TYR A 108 -3.83 -5.29 5.40
C TYR A 108 -3.55 -5.84 6.80
N ARG A 109 -2.28 -6.12 7.11
CA ARG A 109 -1.82 -6.51 8.46
C ARG A 109 -2.11 -5.44 9.50
N LYS A 110 -1.98 -4.16 9.16
CA LYS A 110 -2.18 -3.05 10.10
C LYS A 110 -3.65 -2.65 10.27
N ILE A 111 -4.44 -2.65 9.20
CA ILE A 111 -5.85 -2.23 9.25
C ILE A 111 -6.80 -3.33 9.74
N GLN A 112 -6.40 -4.60 9.67
CA GLN A 112 -7.17 -5.76 10.17
C GLN A 112 -8.63 -5.82 9.68
N VAL A 113 -8.90 -5.38 8.44
CA VAL A 113 -10.21 -5.50 7.80
C VAL A 113 -10.47 -6.99 7.48
N PRO A 114 -11.53 -7.64 8.00
CA PRO A 114 -11.76 -9.08 7.83
C PRO A 114 -11.73 -9.57 6.38
N ASP A 115 -12.29 -8.77 5.47
CA ASP A 115 -12.37 -9.08 4.03
C ASP A 115 -10.98 -9.13 3.34
N ALA A 116 -9.93 -8.64 3.99
CA ALA A 116 -8.56 -8.70 3.46
C ALA A 116 -7.88 -10.05 3.68
N PHE A 117 -8.39 -10.89 4.59
CA PHE A 117 -7.79 -12.20 4.89
C PHE A 117 -7.78 -13.14 3.68
N GLY A 118 -8.93 -13.31 3.02
CA GLY A 118 -9.05 -14.15 1.82
C GLY A 118 -8.08 -13.74 0.70
N PRO A 119 -8.00 -12.45 0.33
CA PRO A 119 -6.99 -11.92 -0.57
C PRO A 119 -5.54 -12.26 -0.21
N LEU A 120 -5.13 -12.14 1.05
CA LEU A 120 -3.77 -12.50 1.49
C LEU A 120 -3.46 -13.97 1.20
N VAL A 121 -4.38 -14.87 1.55
CA VAL A 121 -4.26 -16.30 1.27
C VAL A 121 -4.18 -16.55 -0.25
N SER A 122 -5.01 -15.86 -1.03
CA SER A 122 -4.99 -15.97 -2.49
C SER A 122 -3.67 -15.51 -3.10
N MET A 123 -3.04 -14.45 -2.59
CA MET A 123 -1.72 -14.00 -3.04
C MET A 123 -0.64 -15.05 -2.76
N LEU A 124 -0.63 -15.61 -1.55
CA LEU A 124 0.32 -16.65 -1.16
C LEU A 124 0.22 -17.90 -2.05
N ILE A 125 -1.00 -18.39 -2.29
CA ILE A 125 -1.26 -19.53 -3.18
C ILE A 125 -0.80 -19.20 -4.60
N GLN A 126 -1.15 -18.02 -5.11
CA GLN A 126 -0.77 -17.59 -6.44
C GLN A 126 0.76 -17.51 -6.62
N ASN A 127 1.49 -17.08 -5.59
CA ASN A 127 2.95 -17.02 -5.61
C ASN A 127 3.59 -18.41 -5.52
N SER A 128 2.94 -19.36 -4.84
CA SER A 128 3.40 -20.75 -4.74
C SER A 128 3.20 -21.52 -6.06
N ILE A 129 2.07 -21.32 -6.74
CA ILE A 129 1.79 -21.96 -8.03
C ILE A 129 2.64 -21.38 -9.15
N THR A 130 2.86 -20.06 -9.12
CA THR A 130 3.64 -19.38 -10.16
C THR A 130 4.63 -18.42 -9.50
N PRO A 131 5.78 -18.94 -9.06
CA PRO A 131 6.83 -18.13 -8.45
C PRO A 131 7.32 -17.05 -9.41
N ARG A 132 7.62 -15.87 -8.87
CA ARG A 132 8.31 -14.81 -9.60
C ARG A 132 9.63 -14.53 -8.91
N GLN A 133 10.68 -14.35 -9.69
CA GLN A 133 11.93 -13.83 -9.16
C GLN A 133 11.70 -12.37 -8.77
N SER A 134 11.95 -12.07 -7.51
CA SER A 134 11.96 -10.73 -6.98
C SER A 134 13.13 -10.62 -6.00
N VAL A 135 13.71 -9.43 -5.90
CA VAL A 135 14.76 -9.16 -4.91
C VAL A 135 14.17 -9.22 -3.50
N PHE A 136 12.92 -8.77 -3.34
CA PHE A 136 12.16 -8.86 -2.11
C PHE A 136 11.04 -9.88 -2.29
N ASP A 137 11.01 -10.94 -1.47
CA ASP A 137 9.94 -11.94 -1.55
C ASP A 137 8.67 -11.41 -0.87
N PRO A 138 7.59 -11.12 -1.62
CA PRO A 138 6.35 -10.63 -1.02
C PRO A 138 5.71 -11.64 -0.06
N ASN A 139 6.05 -12.94 -0.17
CA ASN A 139 5.50 -13.98 0.69
C ASN A 139 5.87 -13.78 2.18
N GLU A 140 6.99 -13.11 2.48
CA GLU A 140 7.38 -12.83 3.86
C GLU A 140 6.37 -11.90 4.55
N GLU A 141 6.03 -10.77 3.92
CA GLU A 141 5.03 -9.84 4.45
C GLU A 141 3.61 -10.41 4.36
N ILE A 142 3.26 -11.13 3.29
CA ILE A 142 1.95 -11.81 3.17
C ILE A 142 1.77 -12.84 4.29
N GLY A 143 2.77 -13.70 4.53
CA GLY A 143 2.76 -14.69 5.59
C GLY A 143 2.64 -14.05 6.97
N GLY A 144 3.43 -13.00 7.24
CA GLY A 144 3.33 -12.22 8.47
C GLY A 144 1.96 -11.59 8.68
N ALA A 145 1.34 -11.09 7.60
CA ALA A 145 -0.02 -10.56 7.63
C ALA A 145 -1.04 -11.64 8.01
N ILE A 146 -1.03 -12.79 7.34
CA ILE A 146 -1.91 -13.93 7.64
C ILE A 146 -1.77 -14.37 9.11
N LEU A 147 -0.53 -14.52 9.59
CA LEU A 147 -0.27 -14.89 10.98
C LEU A 147 -0.80 -13.84 11.96
N SER A 148 -0.72 -12.55 11.63
CA SER A 148 -1.29 -11.48 12.46
C SER A 148 -2.81 -11.61 12.59
N TYR A 149 -3.53 -11.82 11.48
CA TYR A 149 -4.99 -12.08 11.49
C TYR A 149 -5.37 -13.29 12.33
N LEU A 150 -4.58 -14.37 12.27
CA LEU A 150 -4.81 -15.56 13.08
C LEU A 150 -4.51 -15.27 14.56
N SER A 151 -3.40 -14.61 14.87
CA SER A 151 -2.96 -14.34 16.25
C SER A 151 -3.91 -13.44 17.01
N ASP A 152 -4.46 -12.39 16.38
CA ASP A 152 -5.42 -11.49 17.02
C ASP A 152 -6.71 -12.21 17.40
N ARG A 153 -7.06 -13.29 16.69
CA ARG A 153 -8.20 -14.15 17.04
C ARG A 153 -7.97 -14.98 18.32
N PHE A 154 -6.72 -15.25 18.69
CA PHE A 154 -6.34 -16.07 19.84
C PHE A 154 -5.95 -15.25 21.08
N ARG A 155 -6.06 -13.91 21.04
CA ARG A 155 -5.78 -13.04 22.18
C ARG A 155 -6.90 -12.98 23.24
N ASN A 156 -7.93 -13.81 23.10
CA ASN A 156 -9.04 -13.96 24.05
C ASN A 156 -8.89 -15.24 24.88
#